data_AF-A0A1Q6Q4L6-F1
#
_entry.id   AF-A0A1Q6Q4L6-F1
#
_cell.length_a   1.000
_cell.length_b   1.000
_cell.length_c   1.000
_cell.angle_alpha   90.00
_cell.angle_beta   90.00
_cell.angle_gamma   90.00
#
_symmetry.space_group_name_H-M   'P 1'
#
loop_
_entity.id
_entity.type
_entity.pdbx_description
1 polymer ?
#
loop_
_entity_poly.entity_id
_entity_poly.type
_entity_poly.pdbx_seq_one_letter_code
_entity_poly.pdbx_strand_id
1 'polypeptide(L)'
;MNTATTANIQNNNPTAFYHLPGLFEFYELYRIFLPLFRKHREYFYDWCEIGSIYGAPSDCIWGGGRTSFGYSDPEDVLDLVREYGISARLTFSNSLLREEYLTDKKCNELCKMFEHASDADNSPHTHQLQNGVIVHSELLLNYLQKNYPDLYLISSTTKVLTDFQDFLTEINREDFRYIVPDFRLNKVFDKLDLMSQHQKDKVEFLCNECCWFGCKDRKTCYESVSRKNLGNSAPEFHCASPDGGNGYRFSKAMENPGFISVDDIQNIYMPMGFSNFKIEGRGLGSALILEFLLYYMTKPEYQLHVREEIYLDNMLDLF
;
A
#
# COMPACT_ATOMS: atom_id res chain seq x y z
N MET A 1 -21.66 20.50 26.61
CA MET A 1 -22.43 20.25 25.38
C MET A 1 -21.43 19.88 24.30
N ASN A 2 -21.21 18.58 24.08
CA ASN A 2 -20.43 18.05 22.96
C ASN A 2 -21.05 16.68 22.66
N THR A 3 -22.11 16.70 21.87
CA THR A 3 -22.77 15.51 21.31
C THR A 3 -22.41 15.48 19.83
N ALA A 4 -21.25 14.89 19.52
CA ALA A 4 -20.83 14.60 18.16
C ALA A 4 -19.97 13.34 18.19
N THR A 5 -20.58 12.22 18.59
CA THR A 5 -19.94 10.91 18.58
C THR A 5 -21.06 9.88 18.45
N THR A 6 -21.58 9.73 17.23
CA THR A 6 -22.39 8.61 16.67
C THR A 6 -23.35 9.10 15.58
N ALA A 7 -22.82 9.60 14.46
CA ALA A 7 -23.62 9.79 13.26
C ALA A 7 -22.79 9.45 12.02
N ASN A 8 -22.81 8.17 11.63
CA ASN A 8 -22.82 7.66 10.25
C ASN A 8 -22.44 6.17 10.18
N ILE A 9 -23.17 5.31 10.89
CA ILE A 9 -23.21 3.87 10.59
C ILE A 9 -24.63 3.54 10.17
N GLN A 10 -25.05 4.09 9.02
CA GLN A 10 -26.29 3.70 8.36
C GLN A 10 -26.24 3.93 6.83
N ASN A 11 -25.05 3.90 6.23
CA ASN A 11 -24.91 3.75 4.79
C ASN A 11 -24.53 2.30 4.50
N ASN A 12 -25.50 1.50 4.00
CA ASN A 12 -25.26 0.18 3.40
C ASN A 12 -24.49 0.27 2.06
N ASN A 13 -23.74 1.34 1.82
CA ASN A 13 -22.97 1.51 0.60
C ASN A 13 -21.67 0.69 0.72
N PRO A 14 -21.26 -0.04 -0.34
CA PRO A 14 -19.95 -0.67 -0.37
C PRO A 14 -18.87 0.37 -0.05
N THR A 15 -17.81 -0.03 0.66
CA THR A 15 -16.69 0.86 1.03
C THR A 15 -15.42 0.40 0.32
N ALA A 16 -14.72 1.33 -0.33
CA ALA A 16 -13.37 1.12 -0.84
C ALA A 16 -12.35 1.38 0.26
N PHE A 17 -11.45 0.43 0.50
CA PHE A 17 -10.31 0.57 1.40
C PHE A 17 -9.05 0.88 0.60
N TYR A 18 -8.51 2.08 0.82
CA TYR A 18 -7.24 2.49 0.24
C TYR A 18 -6.06 2.01 1.10
N HIS A 19 -5.02 1.51 0.44
CA HIS A 19 -3.75 1.12 1.05
C HIS A 19 -2.65 2.07 0.57
N LEU A 20 -2.23 2.96 1.46
CA LEU A 20 -1.37 4.10 1.13
C LEU A 20 0.12 3.73 1.25
N PRO A 21 0.99 4.28 0.39
CA PRO A 21 2.42 3.95 0.38
C PRO A 21 3.22 4.70 1.45
N GLY A 22 4.47 4.32 1.67
CA GLY A 22 5.45 5.14 2.40
C GLY A 22 5.20 5.28 3.90
N LEU A 23 4.89 4.18 4.58
CA LEU A 23 4.74 4.11 6.04
C LEU A 23 5.86 4.81 6.83
N PHE A 24 7.12 4.72 6.36
CA PHE A 24 8.29 5.36 6.98
C PHE A 24 8.82 6.55 6.15
N GLU A 25 8.17 6.87 5.03
CA GLU A 25 8.60 7.86 4.04
C GLU A 25 7.81 9.16 4.13
N PHE A 26 6.51 9.06 4.41
CA PHE A 26 5.58 10.19 4.35
C PHE A 26 4.94 10.47 5.71
N TYR A 27 5.67 10.24 6.80
CA TYR A 27 5.20 10.49 8.16
C TYR A 27 4.63 11.91 8.33
N GLU A 28 5.40 12.94 7.93
CA GLU A 28 4.94 14.34 8.03
C GLU A 28 3.67 14.63 7.23
N LEU A 29 3.54 14.04 6.04
CA LEU A 29 2.34 14.17 5.23
C LEU A 29 1.14 13.53 5.95
N TYR A 30 1.29 12.29 6.44
CA TYR A 30 0.20 11.57 7.11
C TYR A 30 -0.17 12.18 8.45
N ARG A 31 0.79 12.73 9.20
CA ARG A 31 0.57 13.46 10.45
C ARG A 31 -0.38 14.66 10.27
N ILE A 32 -0.39 15.28 9.10
CA ILE A 32 -1.30 16.39 8.76
C ILE A 32 -2.57 15.88 8.09
N PHE A 33 -2.43 14.97 7.11
CA PHE A 33 -3.54 14.47 6.30
C PHE A 33 -4.57 13.66 7.10
N LEU A 34 -4.14 12.79 8.03
CA LEU A 34 -5.04 11.93 8.78
C LEU A 34 -6.01 12.71 9.70
N PRO A 35 -5.56 13.71 10.50
CA PRO A 35 -6.49 14.57 11.23
C PRO A 35 -7.46 15.31 10.31
N LEU A 36 -6.99 15.81 9.17
CA LEU A 36 -7.83 16.48 8.17
C LEU A 36 -8.91 15.52 7.62
N PHE A 37 -8.51 14.30 7.25
CA PHE A 37 -9.40 13.24 6.76
C PHE A 37 -10.51 12.89 7.76
N ARG A 38 -10.19 12.86 9.06
CA ARG A 38 -11.17 12.57 10.12
C ARG A 38 -12.05 13.75 10.48
N LYS A 39 -11.49 14.96 10.58
CA LYS A 39 -12.22 16.17 11.02
C LYS A 39 -13.09 16.79 9.93
N HIS A 40 -12.61 16.75 8.69
CA HIS A 40 -13.27 17.34 7.52
C HIS A 40 -13.74 16.27 6.55
N ARG A 41 -14.47 15.27 7.07
CA ARG A 41 -14.91 14.10 6.29
C ARG A 41 -15.75 14.51 5.08
N GLU A 42 -16.40 15.67 5.12
CA GLU A 42 -17.16 16.28 4.04
C GLU A 42 -16.31 16.61 2.79
N TYR A 43 -15.00 16.84 2.95
CA TYR A 43 -14.07 17.09 1.83
C TYR A 43 -13.79 15.83 1.02
N PHE A 44 -13.93 14.67 1.65
CA PHE A 44 -13.55 13.39 1.08
C PHE A 44 -14.78 12.60 0.65
N TYR A 45 -14.59 11.68 -0.29
CA TYR A 45 -15.63 10.76 -0.74
C TYR A 45 -16.15 9.90 0.41
N ASP A 46 -17.45 9.82 0.63
CA ASP A 46 -18.07 9.10 1.75
C ASP A 46 -18.02 7.57 1.64
N TRP A 47 -17.69 7.06 0.45
CA TRP A 47 -17.60 5.64 0.11
C TRP A 47 -16.17 5.06 0.22
N CYS A 48 -15.19 5.81 0.72
CA CYS A 48 -13.82 5.31 0.91
C CYS A 48 -13.27 5.47 2.32
N GLU A 49 -12.44 4.54 2.76
CA GLU A 49 -11.70 4.59 4.03
C GLU A 49 -10.23 4.19 3.81
N ILE A 50 -9.38 4.43 4.81
CA ILE A 50 -7.97 4.01 4.78
C ILE A 50 -7.85 2.67 5.50
N GLY A 51 -7.54 1.60 4.76
CA GLY A 51 -7.36 0.27 5.34
C GLY A 51 -5.97 0.04 5.93
N SER A 52 -4.95 0.62 5.30
CA SER A 52 -3.57 0.48 5.79
C SER A 52 -2.62 1.53 5.24
N ILE A 53 -1.48 1.72 5.90
CA ILE A 53 -0.31 2.37 5.32
C ILE A 53 0.84 1.35 5.27
N TYR A 54 1.52 1.24 4.13
CA TYR A 54 2.55 0.23 3.88
C TYR A 54 3.92 0.83 3.57
N GLY A 55 4.99 0.21 4.05
CA GLY A 55 6.34 0.66 3.76
C GLY A 55 7.41 -0.16 4.46
N ALA A 56 8.67 0.16 4.19
CA ALA A 56 9.81 -0.38 4.92
C ALA A 56 10.85 0.73 5.09
N PRO A 57 11.60 0.77 6.20
CA PRO A 57 12.77 1.63 6.33
C PRO A 57 13.82 1.34 5.25
N SER A 58 14.62 2.34 4.90
CA SER A 58 15.58 2.31 3.78
C SER A 58 16.70 1.27 3.91
N ASP A 59 17.02 0.85 5.13
CA ASP A 59 18.10 -0.08 5.49
C ASP A 59 17.60 -1.50 5.84
N CYS A 60 16.31 -1.80 5.61
CA CYS A 60 15.77 -3.14 5.82
C CYS A 60 16.06 -4.04 4.63
N ILE A 61 16.92 -5.05 4.83
CA ILE A 61 17.33 -5.96 3.76
C ILE A 61 16.21 -6.86 3.25
N TRP A 62 15.17 -7.12 4.07
CA TRP A 62 13.97 -7.83 3.62
C TRP A 62 13.07 -6.98 2.71
N GLY A 63 13.31 -5.67 2.63
CA GLY A 63 12.61 -4.77 1.72
C GLY A 63 12.85 -5.11 0.25
N GLY A 64 11.85 -4.89 -0.60
CA GLY A 64 11.96 -5.08 -2.05
C GLY A 64 11.05 -4.16 -2.86
N GLY A 65 11.02 -4.38 -4.18
CA GLY A 65 10.17 -3.66 -5.14
C GLY A 65 10.63 -2.25 -5.49
N ARG A 66 10.91 -1.42 -4.47
CA ARG A 66 11.47 -0.06 -4.58
C ARG A 66 12.46 0.17 -3.43
N THR A 67 13.44 1.04 -3.62
CA THR A 67 14.23 1.59 -2.49
C THR A 67 13.43 2.70 -1.82
N SER A 68 13.30 2.62 -0.49
CA SER A 68 12.78 3.72 0.31
C SER A 68 13.92 4.70 0.61
N PHE A 69 13.63 5.99 0.65
CA PHE A 69 14.59 7.03 1.05
C PHE A 69 14.24 7.68 2.39
N GLY A 70 13.10 7.31 2.97
CA GLY A 70 12.62 7.87 4.22
C GLY A 70 13.10 7.10 5.44
N TYR A 71 13.37 7.86 6.50
CA TYR A 71 13.63 7.33 7.84
C TYR A 71 12.76 8.14 8.81
N SER A 72 11.70 7.50 9.29
CA SER A 72 10.90 7.98 10.43
C SER A 72 11.06 6.97 11.55
N ASP A 73 10.96 7.42 12.79
CA ASP A 73 11.07 6.52 13.94
C ASP A 73 9.93 5.48 13.92
N PRO A 74 10.22 4.18 14.04
CA PRO A 74 9.20 3.14 14.00
C PRO A 74 8.12 3.25 15.09
N GLU A 75 8.46 3.75 16.28
CA GLU A 75 7.50 3.95 17.37
C GLU A 75 6.54 5.09 17.03
N ASP A 76 7.07 6.24 16.57
CA ASP A 76 6.26 7.39 16.14
C ASP A 76 5.28 7.00 15.01
N VAL A 77 5.77 6.22 14.03
CA VAL A 77 4.97 5.72 12.91
C VAL A 77 3.85 4.80 13.39
N LEU A 78 4.16 3.90 14.31
CA LEU A 78 3.20 2.95 14.85
C LEU A 78 2.13 3.65 15.69
N ASP A 79 2.52 4.61 16.51
CA ASP A 79 1.60 5.41 17.33
C ASP A 79 0.65 6.23 16.45
N LEU A 80 1.17 6.86 15.38
CA LEU A 80 0.34 7.59 14.43
C LEU A 80 -0.73 6.69 13.80
N VAL A 81 -0.36 5.52 13.24
CA VAL A 81 -1.37 4.67 12.59
C VAL A 81 -2.37 4.09 13.60
N ARG A 82 -1.93 3.82 14.84
CA ARG A 82 -2.80 3.36 15.93
C ARG A 82 -3.83 4.42 16.31
N GLU A 83 -3.41 5.68 16.47
CA GLU A 83 -4.30 6.82 16.78
C GLU A 83 -5.50 6.87 15.82
N TYR A 84 -5.29 6.53 14.55
CA TYR A 84 -6.30 6.59 13.50
C TYR A 84 -6.98 5.25 13.17
N GLY A 85 -6.63 4.17 13.88
CA GLY A 85 -7.16 2.83 13.67
C GLY A 85 -6.79 2.23 12.30
N ILE A 86 -5.58 2.51 11.81
CA ILE A 86 -5.10 2.11 10.48
C ILE A 86 -4.04 1.01 10.60
N SER A 87 -4.19 -0.08 9.84
CA SER A 87 -3.21 -1.17 9.88
C SER A 87 -1.87 -0.72 9.30
N ALA A 88 -0.77 -0.97 10.01
CA ALA A 88 0.57 -0.83 9.44
C ALA A 88 0.99 -2.11 8.70
N ARG A 89 1.63 -1.94 7.54
CA ARG A 89 2.14 -3.07 6.74
C ARG A 89 3.61 -2.93 6.40
N LEU A 90 4.45 -3.80 6.96
CA LEU A 90 5.87 -3.88 6.64
C LEU A 90 6.06 -4.44 5.23
N THR A 91 6.78 -3.74 4.36
CA THR A 91 6.99 -4.17 2.96
C THR A 91 8.24 -5.01 2.81
N PHE A 92 8.18 -6.27 3.22
CA PHE A 92 9.29 -7.22 3.21
C PHE A 92 9.26 -8.14 1.98
N SER A 93 9.30 -7.50 0.81
CA SER A 93 9.11 -8.15 -0.48
C SER A 93 10.41 -8.42 -1.25
N ASN A 94 11.54 -8.63 -0.57
CA ASN A 94 12.79 -9.03 -1.22
C ASN A 94 12.66 -10.46 -1.77
N SER A 95 12.95 -10.64 -3.07
CA SER A 95 12.80 -11.93 -3.77
C SER A 95 14.04 -12.83 -3.69
N LEU A 96 15.15 -12.33 -3.16
CA LEU A 96 16.46 -12.98 -3.20
C LEU A 96 16.98 -13.38 -1.82
N LEU A 97 16.08 -13.45 -0.83
CA LEU A 97 16.44 -13.85 0.52
C LEU A 97 16.95 -15.30 0.60
N ARG A 98 17.86 -15.54 1.53
CA ARG A 98 18.49 -16.80 1.89
C ARG A 98 18.51 -16.89 3.42
N GLU A 99 18.79 -18.08 3.95
CA GLU A 99 18.69 -18.36 5.39
C GLU A 99 19.53 -17.41 6.24
N GLU A 100 20.72 -17.03 5.77
CA GLU A 100 21.61 -16.10 6.47
C GLU A 100 20.95 -14.73 6.73
N TYR A 101 20.08 -14.27 5.83
CA TYR A 101 19.42 -12.97 5.94
C TYR A 101 18.24 -12.98 6.92
N LEU A 102 17.73 -14.16 7.33
CA LEU A 102 16.62 -14.25 8.30
C LEU A 102 17.03 -13.81 9.71
N THR A 103 18.33 -13.74 9.97
CA THR A 103 18.88 -13.30 11.26
C THR A 103 19.08 -11.78 11.34
N ASP A 104 18.64 -11.02 10.33
CA ASP A 104 18.77 -9.56 10.33
C ASP A 104 18.08 -8.94 11.55
N LYS A 105 18.88 -8.29 12.40
CA LYS A 105 18.43 -7.78 13.69
C LYS A 105 17.31 -6.74 13.53
N LYS A 106 17.48 -5.82 12.58
CA LYS A 106 16.53 -4.71 12.41
C LYS A 106 15.18 -5.19 11.91
N CYS A 107 15.16 -6.07 10.90
CA CYS A 107 13.90 -6.59 10.37
C CYS A 107 13.13 -7.39 11.45
N ASN A 108 13.84 -8.16 12.27
CA ASN A 108 13.25 -8.88 13.40
C ASN A 108 12.72 -7.96 14.51
N GLU A 109 13.47 -6.90 14.86
CA GLU A 109 13.01 -5.89 15.83
C GLU A 109 11.72 -5.20 15.36
N LEU A 110 11.62 -4.86 14.07
CA LEU A 110 10.41 -4.31 13.47
C LEU A 110 9.25 -5.30 13.50
N CYS A 111 9.45 -6.57 13.13
CA CYS A 111 8.40 -7.58 13.23
C CYS A 111 7.85 -7.68 14.65
N LYS A 112 8.74 -7.81 15.65
CA LYS A 112 8.36 -7.90 17.05
C LYS A 112 7.56 -6.68 17.52
N MET A 113 8.01 -5.48 17.15
CA MET A 113 7.34 -4.23 17.51
C MET A 113 5.93 -4.14 16.90
N PHE A 114 5.80 -4.45 15.62
CA PHE A 114 4.52 -4.32 14.89
C PHE A 114 3.54 -5.45 15.24
N GLU A 115 4.04 -6.62 15.67
CA GLU A 115 3.23 -7.73 16.15
C GLU A 115 2.57 -7.39 17.50
N HIS A 116 3.36 -7.01 18.51
CA HIS A 116 2.86 -6.72 19.86
C HIS A 116 2.11 -5.40 19.98
N ALA A 117 2.03 -4.61 18.91
CA ALA A 117 1.29 -3.37 18.87
C ALA A 117 -0.21 -3.54 19.17
N SER A 118 -0.74 -4.75 18.94
CA SER A 118 -2.13 -5.17 19.16
C SER A 118 -2.45 -5.50 20.63
N ASP A 119 -1.43 -5.71 21.48
CA ASP A 119 -1.58 -6.17 22.87
C ASP A 119 -1.62 -5.03 23.90
N ALA A 120 -1.17 -3.83 23.49
CA ALA A 120 -0.90 -2.73 24.42
C ALA A 120 -2.13 -1.90 24.82
N ASP A 121 -3.28 -2.08 24.17
CA ASP A 121 -4.46 -1.23 24.40
C ASP A 121 -5.68 -2.05 24.85
N ASN A 122 -5.95 -2.07 26.16
CA ASN A 122 -7.14 -2.68 26.78
C ASN A 122 -8.41 -1.81 26.58
N SER A 123 -8.45 -0.99 25.53
CA SER A 123 -9.59 -0.13 25.22
C SER A 123 -10.74 -0.97 24.66
N PRO A 124 -11.94 -0.94 25.27
CA PRO A 124 -13.09 -1.75 24.82
C PRO A 124 -13.70 -1.30 23.47
N HIS A 125 -13.06 -0.37 22.76
CA HIS A 125 -13.56 0.22 21.51
C HIS A 125 -12.63 0.03 20.30
N THR A 126 -11.46 -0.58 20.48
CA THR A 126 -10.58 -0.97 19.37
C THR A 126 -10.79 -2.45 19.09
N HIS A 127 -11.45 -2.80 17.98
CA HIS A 127 -11.21 -4.11 17.38
C HIS A 127 -9.69 -4.26 17.27
N GLN A 128 -9.12 -5.36 17.76
CA GLN A 128 -7.68 -5.63 17.76
C GLN A 128 -7.13 -5.37 16.35
N LEU A 129 -6.50 -4.21 16.16
CA LEU A 129 -6.02 -3.76 14.88
C LEU A 129 -4.75 -4.54 14.58
N GLN A 130 -4.87 -5.58 13.79
CA GLN A 130 -3.71 -6.38 13.38
C GLN A 130 -2.87 -5.60 12.37
N ASN A 131 -1.56 -5.77 12.46
CA ASN A 131 -0.59 -5.30 11.46
C ASN A 131 -0.19 -6.45 10.54
N GLY A 132 0.39 -6.11 9.39
CA GLY A 132 0.72 -7.11 8.38
C GLY A 132 2.10 -6.97 7.77
N VAL A 133 2.48 -7.97 6.98
CA VAL A 133 3.72 -7.99 6.21
C VAL A 133 3.46 -8.36 4.77
N ILE A 134 3.94 -7.55 3.83
CA ILE A 134 3.88 -7.81 2.39
C ILE A 134 5.11 -8.65 2.01
N VAL A 135 4.90 -9.89 1.60
CA VAL A 135 5.95 -10.89 1.41
C VAL A 135 6.06 -11.36 -0.04
N HIS A 136 7.29 -11.57 -0.49
CA HIS A 136 7.59 -12.24 -1.76
C HIS A 136 8.11 -13.67 -1.52
N SER A 137 9.11 -13.81 -0.66
CA SER A 137 9.86 -15.05 -0.49
C SER A 137 9.09 -16.08 0.34
N GLU A 138 8.97 -17.31 -0.18
CA GLU A 138 8.43 -18.45 0.60
C GLU A 138 9.27 -18.74 1.85
N LEU A 139 10.59 -18.51 1.77
CA LEU A 139 11.48 -18.64 2.92
C LEU A 139 11.07 -17.69 4.05
N LEU A 140 10.83 -16.41 3.70
CA LEU A 140 10.43 -15.40 4.68
C LEU A 140 9.01 -15.64 5.18
N LEU A 141 8.08 -16.05 4.31
CA LEU A 141 6.72 -16.42 4.71
C LEU A 141 6.72 -17.46 5.82
N ASN A 142 7.44 -18.58 5.61
CA ASN A 142 7.53 -19.66 6.59
C ASN A 142 8.18 -19.19 7.91
N TYR A 143 9.18 -18.32 7.79
CA TYR A 143 9.84 -17.73 8.95
C TYR A 143 8.88 -16.84 9.76
N LEU A 144 8.11 -15.97 9.11
CA LEU A 144 7.17 -15.06 9.77
C LEU A 144 6.03 -15.83 10.43
N GLN A 145 5.41 -16.81 9.76
CA GLN A 145 4.34 -17.62 10.37
C GLN A 145 4.79 -18.34 11.65
N LYS A 146 6.07 -18.73 11.73
CA LYS A 146 6.62 -19.42 12.89
C LYS A 146 6.99 -18.47 14.04
N ASN A 147 7.56 -17.31 13.72
CA ASN A 147 8.18 -16.44 14.72
C ASN A 147 7.32 -15.22 15.08
N TYR A 148 6.42 -14.81 14.20
CA TYR A 148 5.53 -13.65 14.35
C TYR A 148 4.11 -13.96 13.82
N PRO A 149 3.40 -14.96 14.40
CA PRO A 149 2.13 -15.47 13.89
C PRO A 149 0.98 -14.45 13.90
N ASP A 150 1.05 -13.39 14.70
CA ASP A 150 -0.03 -12.39 14.78
C ASP A 150 0.06 -11.31 13.68
N LEU A 151 1.15 -11.32 12.91
CA LEU A 151 1.28 -10.53 11.68
C LEU A 151 0.61 -11.24 10.50
N TYR A 152 -0.48 -10.68 9.98
CA TYR A 152 -1.10 -11.24 8.78
C TYR A 152 -0.24 -10.99 7.54
N LEU A 153 -0.26 -11.92 6.59
CA LEU A 153 0.60 -11.83 5.41
C LEU A 153 -0.19 -11.37 4.18
N ILE A 154 0.50 -10.59 3.33
CA ILE A 154 0.01 -10.12 2.03
C ILE A 154 0.98 -10.62 0.96
N SER A 155 0.48 -11.20 -0.12
CA SER A 155 1.33 -11.58 -1.24
C SER A 155 1.67 -10.36 -2.10
N SER A 156 2.97 -10.17 -2.35
CA SER A 156 3.49 -8.99 -3.01
C SER A 156 3.28 -8.99 -4.54
N THR A 157 2.94 -7.82 -5.10
CA THR A 157 2.99 -7.57 -6.56
C THR A 157 4.36 -7.86 -7.18
N THR A 158 5.43 -7.87 -6.37
CA THR A 158 6.78 -8.24 -6.82
C THR A 158 6.90 -9.69 -7.26
N LYS A 159 5.92 -10.56 -6.96
CA LYS A 159 5.82 -11.91 -7.54
C LYS A 159 5.52 -11.89 -9.05
N VAL A 160 5.03 -10.76 -9.59
CA VAL A 160 4.75 -10.55 -11.02
C VAL A 160 3.82 -11.62 -11.58
N LEU A 161 2.70 -11.86 -10.87
CA LEU A 161 1.68 -12.81 -11.28
C LEU A 161 0.88 -12.23 -12.46
N THR A 162 1.32 -12.53 -13.68
CA THR A 162 0.71 -12.01 -14.92
C THR A 162 -0.26 -12.99 -15.58
N ASP A 163 -0.14 -14.27 -15.26
CA ASP A 163 -1.11 -15.27 -15.67
C ASP A 163 -2.26 -15.33 -14.64
N PHE A 164 -3.50 -15.40 -15.12
CA PHE A 164 -4.66 -15.37 -14.24
C PHE A 164 -4.81 -16.66 -13.43
N GLN A 165 -4.36 -17.81 -13.95
CA GLN A 165 -4.40 -19.08 -13.24
C GLN A 165 -3.34 -19.13 -12.13
N ASP A 166 -2.16 -18.55 -12.37
CA ASP A 166 -1.15 -18.38 -11.32
C ASP A 166 -1.68 -17.45 -10.20
N PHE A 167 -2.34 -16.35 -10.59
CA PHE A 167 -3.02 -15.46 -9.65
C PHE A 167 -4.12 -16.18 -8.84
N LEU A 168 -4.97 -16.99 -9.47
CA LEU A 168 -5.97 -17.80 -8.77
C LEU A 168 -5.35 -18.89 -7.89
N THR A 169 -4.18 -19.41 -8.24
CA THR A 169 -3.49 -20.37 -7.38
C THR A 169 -3.03 -19.67 -6.10
N GLU A 170 -2.50 -18.45 -6.22
CA GLU A 170 -2.07 -17.65 -5.08
C GLU A 170 -3.26 -17.16 -4.22
N ILE A 171 -4.39 -16.73 -4.83
CA ILE A 171 -5.59 -16.27 -4.09
C ILE A 171 -6.17 -17.36 -3.17
N ASN A 172 -6.05 -18.62 -3.58
CA ASN A 172 -6.57 -19.77 -2.83
C ASN A 172 -5.61 -20.25 -1.71
N ARG A 173 -4.47 -19.60 -1.51
CA ARG A 173 -3.59 -19.91 -0.38
C ARG A 173 -4.13 -19.30 0.91
N GLU A 174 -4.32 -20.12 1.92
CA GLU A 174 -4.75 -19.70 3.26
C GLU A 174 -3.68 -18.86 3.99
N ASP A 175 -2.42 -18.92 3.56
CA ASP A 175 -1.30 -18.18 4.16
C ASP A 175 -1.48 -16.65 4.12
N PHE A 176 -2.24 -16.15 3.13
CA PHE A 176 -2.36 -14.72 2.85
C PHE A 176 -3.76 -14.20 3.10
N ARG A 177 -3.85 -13.05 3.76
CA ARG A 177 -5.09 -12.28 3.89
C ARG A 177 -5.43 -11.54 2.60
N TYR A 178 -4.43 -10.96 1.95
CA TYR A 178 -4.59 -10.24 0.69
C TYR A 178 -3.54 -10.65 -0.34
N ILE A 179 -3.88 -10.58 -1.62
CA ILE A 179 -2.99 -10.83 -2.74
C ILE A 179 -3.01 -9.59 -3.63
N VAL A 180 -1.82 -9.04 -3.91
CA VAL A 180 -1.67 -7.93 -4.85
C VAL A 180 -1.30 -8.50 -6.22
N PRO A 181 -2.23 -8.59 -7.19
CA PRO A 181 -1.90 -9.07 -8.54
C PRO A 181 -0.95 -8.10 -9.26
N ASP A 182 -0.43 -8.55 -10.40
CA ASP A 182 0.19 -7.64 -11.34
C ASP A 182 -0.88 -6.71 -11.97
N PHE A 183 -0.58 -5.41 -12.09
CA PHE A 183 -1.50 -4.39 -12.62
C PHE A 183 -2.05 -4.72 -14.02
N ARG A 184 -1.36 -5.57 -14.79
CA ARG A 184 -1.85 -6.06 -16.09
C ARG A 184 -3.12 -6.88 -16.00
N LEU A 185 -3.44 -7.41 -14.82
CA LEU A 185 -4.68 -8.15 -14.56
C LEU A 185 -5.84 -7.23 -14.14
N ASN A 186 -5.62 -5.93 -13.92
CA ASN A 186 -6.66 -5.04 -13.38
C ASN A 186 -7.95 -5.05 -14.22
N LYS A 187 -7.83 -5.04 -15.57
CA LYS A 187 -9.00 -4.93 -16.48
C LYS A 187 -9.41 -6.24 -17.16
N VAL A 188 -9.03 -7.41 -16.62
CA VAL A 188 -9.51 -8.71 -17.14
C VAL A 188 -10.91 -9.05 -16.61
N PHE A 189 -11.87 -8.14 -16.83
CA PHE A 189 -13.18 -8.15 -16.18
C PHE A 189 -13.96 -9.46 -16.35
N ASP A 190 -13.94 -10.05 -17.55
CA ASP A 190 -14.59 -11.35 -17.82
C ASP A 190 -14.12 -12.46 -16.88
N LYS A 191 -12.86 -12.41 -16.43
CA LYS A 191 -12.29 -13.38 -15.50
C LYS A 191 -12.50 -12.97 -14.04
N LEU A 192 -12.41 -11.68 -13.74
CA LEU A 192 -12.62 -11.13 -12.39
C LEU A 192 -14.06 -11.32 -11.92
N ASP A 193 -15.04 -11.18 -12.82
CA ASP A 193 -16.45 -11.34 -12.50
C ASP A 193 -16.79 -12.77 -12.02
N LEU A 194 -16.11 -13.76 -12.59
CA LEU A 194 -16.25 -15.18 -12.27
C LEU A 194 -15.64 -15.60 -10.92
N MET A 195 -14.89 -14.72 -10.26
CA MET A 195 -14.31 -15.02 -8.94
C MET A 195 -15.41 -15.14 -7.88
N SER A 196 -15.22 -16.04 -6.91
CA SER A 196 -16.11 -16.10 -5.75
C SER A 196 -15.93 -14.88 -4.84
N GLN A 197 -16.94 -14.53 -4.04
CA GLN A 197 -16.82 -13.38 -3.13
C GLN A 197 -15.61 -13.50 -2.18
N HIS A 198 -15.38 -14.70 -1.63
CA HIS A 198 -14.20 -14.97 -0.80
C HIS A 198 -12.88 -14.66 -1.52
N GLN A 199 -12.78 -14.98 -2.81
CA GLN A 199 -11.59 -14.64 -3.59
C GLN A 199 -11.50 -13.14 -3.84
N LYS A 200 -12.63 -12.47 -4.14
CA LYS A 200 -12.72 -11.02 -4.35
C LYS A 200 -12.29 -10.23 -3.11
N ASP A 201 -12.70 -10.67 -1.93
CA ASP A 201 -12.34 -10.05 -0.64
C ASP A 201 -10.82 -10.06 -0.37
N LYS A 202 -10.09 -11.00 -0.98
CA LYS A 202 -8.64 -11.12 -0.87
C LYS A 202 -7.86 -10.31 -1.91
N VAL A 203 -8.50 -9.74 -2.94
CA VAL A 203 -7.78 -9.01 -3.99
C VAL A 203 -7.49 -7.58 -3.57
N GLU A 204 -6.22 -7.17 -3.62
CA GLU A 204 -5.77 -5.79 -3.42
C GLU A 204 -5.19 -5.25 -4.74
N PHE A 205 -5.94 -4.46 -5.51
CA PHE A 205 -5.50 -3.99 -6.83
C PHE A 205 -4.47 -2.86 -6.73
N LEU A 206 -3.44 -2.87 -7.57
CA LEU A 206 -2.49 -1.75 -7.72
C LEU A 206 -3.05 -0.72 -8.73
N CYS A 207 -3.44 0.47 -8.28
CA CYS A 207 -4.28 1.37 -9.07
C CYS A 207 -3.55 2.24 -10.11
N ASN A 208 -2.41 2.83 -9.74
CA ASN A 208 -1.77 3.95 -10.45
C ASN A 208 -0.35 3.59 -10.93
N GLU A 209 -0.14 2.37 -11.40
CA GLU A 209 1.17 1.91 -11.87
C GLU A 209 1.62 2.66 -13.15
N CYS A 210 2.87 3.14 -13.17
CA CYS A 210 3.43 3.87 -14.31
C CYS A 210 4.33 3.03 -15.22
N CYS A 211 4.60 1.76 -14.86
CA CYS A 211 5.35 0.83 -15.70
C CYS A 211 4.66 0.64 -17.05
N TRP A 212 5.47 0.49 -18.11
CA TRP A 212 4.94 0.15 -19.43
C TRP A 212 4.15 -1.16 -19.36
N PHE A 213 2.91 -1.13 -19.87
CA PHE A 213 1.97 -2.26 -19.77
C PHE A 213 2.51 -3.54 -20.43
N GLY A 214 3.33 -3.45 -21.48
CA GLY A 214 3.93 -4.61 -22.13
C GLY A 214 5.23 -5.12 -21.49
N CYS A 215 5.66 -4.57 -20.35
CA CYS A 215 7.00 -4.80 -19.81
C CYS A 215 7.25 -6.28 -19.49
N LYS A 216 8.32 -6.84 -20.08
CA LYS A 216 8.78 -8.21 -19.85
C LYS A 216 9.86 -8.31 -18.78
N ASP A 217 10.45 -7.18 -18.39
CA ASP A 217 11.61 -7.12 -17.49
C ASP A 217 11.23 -6.74 -16.04
N ARG A 218 9.93 -6.63 -15.72
CA ARG A 218 9.44 -6.19 -14.40
C ARG A 218 10.01 -7.04 -13.26
N LYS A 219 10.13 -8.36 -13.45
CA LYS A 219 10.75 -9.27 -12.48
C LYS A 219 12.23 -8.93 -12.28
N THR A 220 12.99 -8.77 -13.36
CA THR A 220 14.41 -8.38 -13.33
C THR A 220 14.61 -7.03 -12.63
N CYS A 221 13.72 -6.07 -12.87
CA CYS A 221 13.69 -4.78 -12.19
C CYS A 221 13.51 -4.94 -10.66
N TYR A 222 12.56 -5.75 -10.21
CA TYR A 222 12.38 -5.99 -8.78
C TYR A 222 13.53 -6.77 -8.13
N GLU A 223 14.13 -7.70 -8.85
CA GLU A 223 15.32 -8.40 -8.37
C GLU A 223 16.53 -7.47 -8.26
N SER A 224 16.69 -6.46 -9.14
CA SER A 224 17.80 -5.51 -9.02
C SER A 224 17.68 -4.67 -7.75
N VAL A 225 16.47 -4.23 -7.40
CA VAL A 225 16.18 -3.57 -6.13
C VAL A 225 16.46 -4.51 -4.95
N SER A 226 16.06 -5.78 -5.05
CA SER A 226 16.35 -6.79 -4.03
C SER A 226 17.86 -6.98 -3.81
N ARG A 227 18.66 -6.98 -4.88
CA ARG A 227 20.14 -7.04 -4.80
C ARG A 227 20.70 -5.79 -4.12
N LYS A 228 20.19 -4.61 -4.47
CA LYS A 228 20.61 -3.33 -3.89
C LYS A 228 20.36 -3.28 -2.39
N ASN A 229 19.19 -3.74 -1.92
CA ASN A 229 18.87 -3.79 -0.49
C ASN A 229 19.74 -4.81 0.27
N LEU A 230 20.26 -5.84 -0.40
CA LEU A 230 21.23 -6.78 0.18
C LEU A 230 22.68 -6.24 0.17
N GLY A 231 22.91 -5.02 -0.33
CA GLY A 231 24.26 -4.44 -0.45
C GLY A 231 25.11 -5.07 -1.57
N ASN A 232 24.50 -5.82 -2.50
CA ASN A 232 25.23 -6.44 -3.60
C ASN A 232 25.61 -5.41 -4.68
N SER A 233 26.88 -5.37 -5.07
CA SER A 233 27.44 -4.45 -6.07
C SER A 233 27.15 -4.87 -7.53
N ALA A 234 25.90 -5.26 -7.82
CA ALA A 234 25.48 -5.60 -9.18
C ALA A 234 25.25 -4.32 -10.01
N PRO A 235 25.40 -4.38 -11.35
CA PRO A 235 25.04 -3.28 -12.24
C PRO A 235 23.59 -2.84 -12.03
N GLU A 236 23.33 -1.54 -12.08
CA GLU A 236 21.99 -1.00 -11.99
C GLU A 236 21.12 -1.49 -13.15
N PHE A 237 19.87 -1.86 -12.85
CA PHE A 237 18.92 -2.19 -13.90
C PHE A 237 18.43 -0.89 -14.56
N HIS A 238 18.66 -0.77 -15.86
CA HIS A 238 18.14 0.34 -16.65
C HIS A 238 16.85 -0.06 -17.35
N CYS A 239 15.77 0.67 -17.07
CA CYS A 239 14.47 0.44 -17.70
C CYS A 239 14.54 0.76 -19.19
N ALA A 240 14.36 -0.26 -20.04
CA ALA A 240 14.36 -0.14 -21.50
C ALA A 240 13.02 0.34 -22.09
N SER A 241 12.03 0.68 -21.25
CA SER A 241 10.77 1.27 -21.71
C SER A 241 11.05 2.57 -22.48
N PRO A 242 10.27 2.90 -23.53
CA PRO A 242 10.46 4.12 -24.32
C PRO A 242 10.59 5.42 -23.50
N ASP A 243 9.97 5.47 -22.31
CA ASP A 243 10.04 6.61 -21.40
C ASP A 243 10.67 6.27 -20.04
N GLY A 244 11.47 5.21 -19.97
CA GLY A 244 12.06 4.72 -18.71
C GLY A 244 12.91 5.76 -17.97
N GLY A 245 13.43 6.77 -18.69
CA GLY A 245 14.23 7.87 -18.12
C GLY A 245 13.42 9.06 -17.55
N ASN A 246 12.11 9.13 -17.77
CA ASN A 246 11.30 10.31 -17.42
C ASN A 246 10.81 10.32 -15.96
N GLY A 247 11.15 9.29 -15.18
CA GLY A 247 10.62 9.09 -13.83
C GLY A 247 9.12 8.79 -13.80
N TYR A 248 8.55 8.74 -12.61
CA TYR A 248 7.10 8.59 -12.46
C TYR A 248 6.39 9.90 -12.84
N ARG A 249 5.32 9.79 -13.65
CA ARG A 249 4.39 10.90 -13.92
C ARG A 249 2.96 10.40 -13.79
N PHE A 250 2.15 11.08 -12.98
CA PHE A 250 0.79 10.61 -12.70
C PHE A 250 -0.09 10.65 -13.95
N SER A 251 -0.03 11.72 -14.74
CA SER A 251 -0.76 11.81 -16.02
C SER A 251 -0.47 10.62 -16.95
N LYS A 252 0.78 10.18 -17.00
CA LYS A 252 1.16 8.99 -17.77
C LYS A 252 0.62 7.70 -17.15
N ALA A 253 0.62 7.58 -15.82
CA ALA A 253 0.01 6.44 -15.15
C ALA A 253 -1.50 6.36 -15.45
N MET A 254 -2.19 7.49 -15.58
CA MET A 254 -3.61 7.54 -15.97
C MET A 254 -3.89 7.04 -17.39
N GLU A 255 -2.92 7.15 -18.30
CA GLU A 255 -3.00 6.64 -19.68
C GLU A 255 -2.69 5.13 -19.76
N ASN A 256 -2.22 4.52 -18.67
CA ASN A 256 -1.87 3.11 -18.64
C ASN A 256 -3.13 2.23 -18.80
N PRO A 257 -3.14 1.21 -19.68
CA PRO A 257 -4.28 0.29 -19.80
C PRO A 257 -4.65 -0.40 -18.47
N GLY A 258 -3.69 -0.58 -17.56
CA GLY A 258 -3.94 -1.13 -16.22
C GLY A 258 -4.40 -0.12 -15.18
N PHE A 259 -4.52 1.17 -15.52
CA PHE A 259 -4.92 2.21 -14.59
C PHE A 259 -6.34 1.98 -14.06
N ILE A 260 -6.51 2.14 -12.75
CA ILE A 260 -7.82 2.13 -12.08
C ILE A 260 -8.16 3.55 -11.67
N SER A 261 -9.18 4.11 -12.31
CA SER A 261 -9.73 5.43 -11.98
C SER A 261 -10.72 5.38 -10.81
N VAL A 262 -11.05 6.54 -10.23
CA VAL A 262 -12.16 6.66 -9.26
C VAL A 262 -13.48 6.17 -9.88
N ASP A 263 -13.75 6.51 -11.14
CA ASP A 263 -14.95 6.06 -11.85
C ASP A 263 -14.97 4.54 -12.02
N ASP A 264 -13.84 3.91 -12.34
CA ASP A 264 -13.75 2.45 -12.42
C ASP A 264 -14.04 1.82 -11.04
N ILE A 265 -13.49 2.38 -9.95
CA ILE A 265 -13.70 1.87 -8.57
C ILE A 265 -15.18 1.85 -8.24
N GLN A 266 -15.86 3.00 -8.39
CA GLN A 266 -17.26 3.17 -8.00
C GLN A 266 -18.23 2.40 -8.90
N ASN A 267 -17.98 2.37 -10.21
CA ASN A 267 -18.96 1.89 -11.18
C ASN A 267 -18.69 0.46 -11.68
N ILE A 268 -17.49 -0.08 -11.46
CA ILE A 268 -17.10 -1.41 -11.92
C ILE A 268 -16.68 -2.29 -10.75
N TYR A 269 -15.60 -1.93 -10.03
CA TYR A 269 -14.99 -2.84 -9.06
C TYR A 269 -15.85 -3.03 -7.80
N MET A 270 -16.34 -1.95 -7.19
CA MET A 270 -17.19 -2.05 -5.99
C MET A 270 -18.51 -2.77 -6.27
N PRO A 271 -19.25 -2.48 -7.37
CA PRO A 271 -20.42 -3.27 -7.75
C PRO A 271 -20.11 -4.73 -8.05
N MET A 272 -18.91 -5.04 -8.56
CA MET A 272 -18.46 -6.42 -8.79
C MET A 272 -18.09 -7.16 -7.50
N GLY A 273 -17.99 -6.46 -6.36
CA GLY A 273 -17.72 -7.02 -5.04
C GLY A 273 -16.28 -6.86 -4.55
N PHE A 274 -15.45 -6.04 -5.20
CA PHE A 274 -14.08 -5.76 -4.76
C PHE A 274 -14.01 -4.50 -3.89
N SER A 275 -13.14 -4.50 -2.89
CA SER A 275 -13.05 -3.42 -1.90
C SER A 275 -11.65 -2.91 -1.59
N ASN A 276 -10.55 -3.58 -1.99
CA ASN A 276 -9.19 -3.18 -1.60
C ASN A 276 -8.38 -2.60 -2.76
N PHE A 277 -7.85 -1.38 -2.57
CA PHE A 277 -7.19 -0.60 -3.59
C PHE A 277 -5.86 -0.02 -3.08
N LYS A 278 -4.75 -0.49 -3.66
CA LYS A 278 -3.39 -0.07 -3.34
C LYS A 278 -2.94 1.06 -4.24
N ILE A 279 -2.45 2.13 -3.62
CA ILE A 279 -1.85 3.27 -4.32
C ILE A 279 -0.33 3.09 -4.32
N GLU A 280 0.28 3.01 -5.50
CA GLU A 280 1.74 3.08 -5.66
C GLU A 280 2.25 4.46 -5.22
N GLY A 281 3.45 4.49 -4.62
CA GLY A 281 4.10 5.75 -4.31
C GLY A 281 5.40 5.66 -3.50
N ARG A 282 5.81 4.47 -3.07
CA ARG A 282 7.09 4.29 -2.38
C ARG A 282 8.26 4.73 -3.28
N GLY A 283 9.17 5.53 -2.72
CA GLY A 283 10.29 6.14 -3.42
C GLY A 283 9.91 7.36 -4.28
N LEU A 284 8.66 7.85 -4.20
CA LEU A 284 8.24 9.11 -4.82
C LEU A 284 8.30 10.28 -3.82
N GLY A 285 8.01 11.50 -4.27
CA GLY A 285 7.94 12.69 -3.42
C GLY A 285 6.55 12.90 -2.80
N SER A 286 6.50 13.46 -1.59
CA SER A 286 5.26 13.72 -0.84
C SER A 286 4.24 14.57 -1.61
N ALA A 287 4.70 15.56 -2.39
CA ALA A 287 3.82 16.37 -3.26
C ALA A 287 3.02 15.50 -4.25
N LEU A 288 3.66 14.47 -4.81
CA LEU A 288 3.00 13.55 -5.73
C LEU A 288 2.04 12.60 -5.00
N ILE A 289 2.40 12.16 -3.79
CA ILE A 289 1.49 11.37 -2.93
C ILE A 289 0.24 12.16 -2.59
N LEU A 290 0.39 13.45 -2.28
CA LEU A 290 -0.74 14.33 -2.05
C LEU A 290 -1.64 14.39 -3.29
N GLU A 291 -1.09 14.54 -4.50
CA GLU A 291 -1.90 14.49 -5.73
C GLU A 291 -2.67 13.17 -5.89
N PHE A 292 -2.12 12.03 -5.44
CA PHE A 292 -2.88 10.78 -5.41
C PHE A 292 -4.03 10.80 -4.40
N LEU A 293 -3.80 11.33 -3.19
CA LEU A 293 -4.85 11.46 -2.17
C LEU A 293 -5.96 12.41 -2.62
N LEU A 294 -5.60 13.48 -3.32
CA LEU A 294 -6.55 14.42 -3.92
C LEU A 294 -7.38 13.76 -5.03
N TYR A 295 -6.73 12.97 -5.89
CA TYR A 295 -7.44 12.25 -6.96
C TYR A 295 -8.34 11.14 -6.43
N TYR A 296 -7.82 10.25 -5.57
CA TYR A 296 -8.53 9.04 -5.17
C TYR A 296 -9.54 9.24 -4.03
N MET A 297 -9.29 10.20 -3.13
CA MET A 297 -10.05 10.28 -1.88
C MET A 297 -10.81 11.59 -1.70
N THR A 298 -10.43 12.65 -2.41
CA THR A 298 -10.97 14.01 -2.20
C THR A 298 -11.99 14.36 -3.27
N LYS A 299 -13.13 14.93 -2.88
CA LYS A 299 -14.10 15.44 -3.84
C LYS A 299 -13.50 16.62 -4.61
N PRO A 300 -13.72 16.74 -5.93
CA PRO A 300 -13.07 17.76 -6.76
C PRO A 300 -13.21 19.19 -6.22
N GLU A 301 -14.39 19.55 -5.72
CA GLU A 301 -14.70 20.87 -5.16
C GLU A 301 -13.94 21.22 -3.87
N TYR A 302 -13.39 20.23 -3.17
CA TYR A 302 -12.62 20.42 -1.93
C TYR A 302 -11.11 20.22 -2.09
N GLN A 303 -10.62 19.89 -3.29
CA GLN A 303 -9.19 19.64 -3.49
C GLN A 303 -8.32 20.88 -3.18
N LEU A 304 -8.82 22.10 -3.41
CA LEU A 304 -8.08 23.32 -3.05
C LEU A 304 -7.96 23.45 -1.53
N HIS A 305 -9.05 23.25 -0.79
CA HIS A 305 -9.07 23.31 0.67
C HIS A 305 -8.08 22.32 1.30
N VAL A 306 -8.01 21.10 0.76
CA VAL A 306 -7.03 20.10 1.24
C VAL A 306 -5.59 20.54 0.97
N ARG A 307 -5.31 21.20 -0.16
CA ARG A 307 -3.97 21.76 -0.43
C ARG A 307 -3.63 22.92 0.52
N GLU A 308 -4.58 23.80 0.81
CA GLU A 308 -4.48 24.91 1.79
C GLU A 308 -4.12 24.42 3.19
N GLU A 309 -4.75 23.34 3.64
CA GLU A 309 -4.47 22.75 4.97
C GLU A 309 -3.13 22.00 5.04
N ILE A 310 -2.54 21.59 3.91
CA ILE A 310 -1.33 20.73 3.90
C ILE A 310 -0.05 21.50 3.55
N TYR A 311 -0.06 22.32 2.50
CA TYR A 311 1.18 22.98 2.03
C TYR A 311 0.98 24.37 1.44
N LEU A 312 -0.25 24.81 1.18
CA LEU A 312 -0.56 26.19 0.79
C LEU A 312 -0.90 27.06 2.03
N ASP A 313 -0.34 26.72 3.19
CA ASP A 313 -0.16 27.64 4.31
C ASP A 313 0.73 28.80 3.83
N ASN A 314 0.35 30.04 4.14
CA ASN A 314 1.04 31.30 3.81
C ASN A 314 2.53 31.38 4.19
N MET A 315 3.10 30.33 4.80
CA MET A 315 4.48 30.23 5.26
C MET A 315 5.40 29.34 4.41
N LEU A 316 4.86 28.56 3.47
CA LEU A 316 5.65 27.67 2.59
C LEU A 316 6.03 28.39 1.29
N ASP A 317 7.21 28.99 1.26
CA ASP A 317 7.79 29.53 0.03
C ASP A 317 8.24 28.36 -0.86
N LEU A 318 7.60 28.23 -2.02
CA LEU A 318 7.90 27.21 -3.03
C LEU A 318 8.84 27.77 -4.13
N PHE A 319 9.85 28.60 -3.80
CA PHE A 319 10.95 28.96 -4.72
C PHE A 319 12.26 29.34 -4.01
#